data_AF-R8MEW1-F1
#
_entry.id   AF-R8MEW1-F1
#
_cell.length_a   1.000
_cell.length_b   1.000
_cell.length_c   1.000
_cell.angle_alpha   90.00
_cell.angle_beta   90.00
_cell.angle_gamma   90.00
#
_symmetry.space_group_name_H-M   'P 1'
#
loop_
_entity.id
_entity.type
_entity.pdbx_description
1 polymer ?
#
loop_
_entity_poly.entity_id
_entity_poly.type
_entity_poly.pdbx_seq_one_letter_code
_entity_poly.pdbx_strand_id
1 'polypeptide(L)'
;MEFKQFRKILEQIIVKYSGMTLVEFMKTEEKTVKIEKEGFLTFTIEKCVDTLYIGYYREENGDLISDPIFVFQLKNNFWFPVRLEQYIQDTEIGNFDATSKYYYYPKRFKSVKNFASQCSREWKEYYLAR
;
A
#
# COMPACT_ATOMS: atom_id res chain seq x y z
N MET A 1 -12.55 3.07 11.04
CA MET A 1 -11.17 2.65 10.77
C MET A 1 -10.56 3.62 9.77
N GLU A 2 -9.47 4.31 10.12
CA GLU A 2 -8.97 5.52 9.43
C GLU A 2 -8.54 5.36 7.96
N PHE A 3 -8.46 4.12 7.46
CA PHE A 3 -8.06 3.81 6.08
C PHE A 3 -9.15 3.08 5.28
N LYS A 4 -10.41 3.08 5.73
CA LYS A 4 -11.47 2.28 5.10
C LYS A 4 -11.66 2.60 3.61
N GLN A 5 -11.69 3.89 3.26
CA GLN A 5 -11.85 4.29 1.86
C GLN A 5 -10.61 3.94 1.03
N PHE A 6 -9.41 4.19 1.58
CA PHE A 6 -8.16 3.86 0.90
C PHE A 6 -8.07 2.37 0.62
N ARG A 7 -8.25 1.52 1.64
CA ARG A 7 -8.31 0.06 1.51
C ARG A 7 -9.27 -0.38 0.41
N LYS A 8 -10.49 0.18 0.39
CA LYS A 8 -11.50 -0.17 -0.62
C LYS A 8 -11.01 0.11 -2.04
N ILE A 9 -10.31 1.23 -2.25
CA ILE A 9 -9.72 1.56 -3.56
C ILE A 9 -8.61 0.56 -3.92
N LEU A 10 -7.71 0.24 -2.98
CA LEU A 10 -6.63 -0.72 -3.23
C LEU A 10 -7.16 -2.12 -3.55
N GLU A 11 -8.16 -2.60 -2.82
CA GLU A 11 -8.83 -3.88 -3.10
C GLU A 11 -9.44 -3.90 -4.51
N GLN A 12 -10.06 -2.79 -4.94
CA GLN A 12 -10.59 -2.67 -6.31
C GLN A 12 -9.50 -2.66 -7.37
N ILE A 13 -8.36 -2.01 -7.11
CA ILE A 13 -7.19 -2.02 -8.01
C ILE A 13 -6.65 -3.45 -8.12
N ILE A 14 -6.44 -4.15 -7.00
CA ILE A 14 -6.00 -5.54 -6.99
C ILE A 14 -6.92 -6.40 -7.86
N VAL A 15 -8.24 -6.34 -7.64
CA VAL A 15 -9.20 -7.11 -8.44
C VAL A 15 -9.12 -6.78 -9.93
N LYS A 16 -9.08 -5.48 -10.28
CA LYS A 16 -9.06 -5.06 -11.70
C LYS A 16 -7.83 -5.57 -12.45
N TYR A 17 -6.65 -5.54 -11.82
CA TYR A 17 -5.39 -5.80 -12.51
C TYR A 17 -4.82 -7.21 -12.29
N SER A 18 -5.23 -7.91 -11.23
CA SER A 18 -4.85 -9.31 -11.01
C SER A 18 -5.95 -10.31 -11.39
N GLY A 19 -7.20 -9.86 -11.54
CA GLY A 19 -8.36 -10.74 -11.67
C GLY A 19 -8.75 -11.48 -10.39
N MET A 20 -8.09 -11.18 -9.26
CA MET A 20 -8.24 -11.88 -7.98
C MET A 20 -8.67 -10.94 -6.87
N THR A 21 -9.47 -11.44 -5.93
CA THR A 21 -9.65 -10.79 -4.63
C THR A 21 -8.32 -10.79 -3.87
N LEU A 22 -8.18 -9.91 -2.88
CA LEU A 22 -7.00 -9.92 -2.02
C LEU A 22 -6.76 -11.30 -1.39
N VAL A 23 -7.82 -11.96 -0.90
CA VAL A 23 -7.69 -13.26 -0.21
C VAL A 23 -7.13 -14.32 -1.16
N GLU A 24 -7.53 -14.28 -2.44
CA GLU A 24 -6.98 -15.15 -3.48
C GLU A 24 -5.54 -14.76 -3.79
N PHE A 25 -5.26 -13.47 -4.01
CA PHE A 25 -3.92 -12.97 -4.28
C PHE A 25 -2.93 -13.33 -3.17
N MET A 26 -3.32 -13.28 -1.89
CA MET A 26 -2.46 -13.70 -0.78
C MET A 26 -2.11 -15.20 -0.80
N LYS A 27 -2.93 -16.04 -1.45
CA LYS A 27 -2.73 -17.49 -1.56
C LYS A 27 -1.96 -17.93 -2.81
N THR A 28 -1.81 -17.07 -3.82
CA THR A 28 -1.08 -17.41 -5.05
C THR A 28 0.43 -17.49 -4.83
N GLU A 29 1.16 -18.12 -5.75
CA GLU A 29 2.61 -18.00 -5.80
C GLU A 29 3.07 -16.65 -6.34
N GLU A 30 2.24 -16.01 -7.18
CA GLU A 30 2.48 -14.66 -7.70
C GLU A 30 2.68 -13.68 -6.54
N LYS A 31 3.82 -12.98 -6.53
CA LYS A 31 4.21 -12.08 -5.43
C LYS A 31 3.93 -10.62 -5.75
N THR A 32 3.82 -10.27 -7.04
CA THR A 32 3.80 -8.88 -7.45
C THR A 32 2.81 -8.66 -8.58
N VAL A 33 2.00 -7.60 -8.46
CA VAL A 33 1.20 -7.06 -9.56
C VAL A 33 1.82 -5.72 -9.94
N LYS A 34 2.31 -5.62 -11.18
CA LYS A 34 2.88 -4.39 -11.75
C LYS A 34 1.90 -3.79 -12.74
N ILE A 35 1.58 -2.51 -12.56
CA ILE A 35 0.63 -1.78 -13.38
C ILE A 35 1.38 -0.63 -14.04
N GLU A 36 1.61 -0.77 -15.34
CA GLU A 36 2.26 0.24 -16.16
C GLU A 36 1.22 1.21 -16.73
N LYS A 37 1.58 2.49 -16.75
CA LYS A 37 0.77 3.56 -17.34
C LYS A 37 1.70 4.61 -17.92
N GLU A 38 1.45 5.02 -19.16
CA GLU A 38 2.26 6.02 -19.83
C GLU A 38 2.33 7.32 -19.02
N GLY A 39 3.55 7.83 -18.80
CA GLY A 39 3.81 9.04 -18.02
C GLY A 39 3.81 8.87 -16.50
N PHE A 40 3.65 7.65 -15.99
CA PHE A 40 3.70 7.34 -14.55
C PHE A 40 4.79 6.32 -14.24
N LEU A 41 5.27 6.34 -13.01
CA LEU A 41 6.03 5.22 -12.45
C LEU A 41 5.15 3.97 -12.38
N THR A 42 5.77 2.79 -12.47
CA THR A 42 5.06 1.51 -12.33
C THR A 42 4.42 1.41 -10.95
N PHE A 43 3.10 1.37 -10.91
CA PHE A 43 2.37 1.13 -9.68
C PHE A 43 2.49 -0.34 -9.32
N THR A 44 3.00 -0.62 -8.13
CA THR A 44 3.36 -1.95 -7.69
C THR A 44 2.54 -2.33 -6.47
N ILE A 45 1.97 -3.53 -6.51
CA ILE A 45 1.39 -4.22 -5.36
C ILE A 45 2.25 -5.46 -5.13
N GLU A 46 2.97 -5.50 -4.02
CA GLU A 46 3.82 -6.62 -3.65
C GLU A 46 3.34 -7.22 -2.33
N LYS A 47 3.39 -8.56 -2.23
CA LYS A 47 3.18 -9.26 -0.97
C LYS A 47 4.43 -9.98 -0.49
N CYS A 48 4.63 -9.94 0.81
CA CYS A 48 5.67 -10.69 1.51
C CYS A 48 5.09 -11.29 2.79
N VAL A 49 4.89 -12.61 2.81
CA VAL A 49 4.22 -13.33 3.91
C VAL A 49 2.84 -12.70 4.18
N ASP A 50 2.68 -12.00 5.30
CA ASP A 50 1.44 -11.35 5.72
C ASP A 50 1.50 -9.82 5.52
N THR A 51 2.42 -9.32 4.71
CA THR A 51 2.63 -7.89 4.48
C THR A 51 2.34 -7.52 3.03
N LEU A 52 1.69 -6.38 2.82
CA LEU A 52 1.47 -5.76 1.52
C LEU A 52 2.24 -4.44 1.41
N TYR A 53 2.93 -4.26 0.30
CA TYR A 53 3.58 -3.02 -0.11
C TYR A 53 2.86 -2.49 -1.34
N ILE A 54 2.34 -1.26 -1.27
CA ILE A 54 1.50 -0.71 -2.33
C ILE A 54 1.88 0.73 -2.62
N GLY A 55 2.28 1.01 -3.86
CA GLY A 55 2.65 2.35 -4.29
C GLY A 55 3.61 2.31 -5.47
N TYR A 56 4.66 3.13 -5.42
CA TYR A 56 5.59 3.28 -6.53
C TYR A 56 7.04 3.12 -6.10
N TYR A 57 7.80 2.53 -7.01
CA TYR A 57 9.25 2.55 -6.98
C TYR A 57 9.77 3.38 -8.16
N ARG A 58 10.87 4.10 -7.94
CA ARG A 58 11.68 4.72 -9.00
C ARG A 58 13.13 4.30 -8.85
N GLU A 59 13.86 4.22 -9.95
CA GLU A 59 15.30 3.97 -9.92
C GLU A 59 16.05 5.29 -9.99
N GLU A 60 17.00 5.51 -9.08
CA GLU A 60 17.90 6.66 -9.08
C GLU A 60 19.31 6.17 -8.77
N ASN A 61 20.27 6.42 -9.68
CA ASN A 61 21.66 5.96 -9.56
C ASN A 61 21.83 4.43 -9.34
N GLY A 62 20.90 3.62 -9.85
CA GLY A 62 20.88 2.17 -9.66
C GLY A 62 20.22 1.71 -8.36
N ASP A 63 19.81 2.63 -7.49
CA ASP A 63 19.06 2.33 -6.27
C ASP A 63 17.56 2.46 -6.49
N LEU A 64 16.81 1.54 -5.89
CA LEU A 64 15.34 1.57 -5.91
C LEU A 64 14.82 2.43 -4.75
N ILE A 65 13.98 3.41 -5.06
CA ILE A 65 13.46 4.40 -4.12
C ILE A 65 11.93 4.33 -4.09
N SER A 66 11.36 4.16 -2.89
CA SER A 66 9.91 4.23 -2.62
C SER A 66 9.38 5.67 -2.68
N ASP A 67 8.34 5.95 -3.48
CA ASP A 67 7.71 7.30 -3.51
C ASP A 67 6.27 7.37 -4.07
N PRO A 68 5.21 7.36 -3.23
CA PRO A 68 5.17 6.75 -1.91
C PRO A 68 4.93 5.24 -1.98
N ILE A 69 5.26 4.52 -0.90
CA ILE A 69 4.79 3.16 -0.62
C ILE A 69 4.09 3.09 0.73
N PHE A 70 2.86 2.57 0.72
CA PHE A 70 2.14 2.21 1.94
C PHE A 70 2.36 0.73 2.25
N VAL A 71 2.69 0.44 3.51
CA VAL A 71 2.89 -0.93 3.98
C VAL A 71 1.79 -1.29 4.98
N PHE A 72 1.17 -2.44 4.74
CA PHE A 72 0.12 -2.99 5.59
C PHE A 72 0.49 -4.38 6.05
N GLN A 73 0.31 -4.64 7.34
CA GLN A 73 0.27 -5.99 7.85
C GLN A 73 -1.16 -6.53 7.83
N LEU A 74 -1.33 -7.72 7.27
CA LEU A 74 -2.60 -8.44 7.21
C LEU A 74 -2.70 -9.38 8.41
N LYS A 75 -3.77 -9.24 9.21
CA LYS A 75 -4.01 -10.14 10.34
C LYS A 75 -5.50 -10.33 10.54
N ASN A 76 -5.96 -11.59 10.62
CA ASN A 76 -7.37 -11.93 10.80
C ASN A 76 -8.31 -11.22 9.79
N ASN A 77 -7.91 -11.14 8.51
CA ASN A 77 -8.62 -10.41 7.44
C ASN A 77 -8.72 -8.87 7.62
N PHE A 78 -7.97 -8.29 8.55
CA PHE A 78 -7.82 -6.85 8.73
C PHE A 78 -6.50 -6.35 8.18
N TRP A 79 -6.52 -5.10 7.70
CA TRP A 79 -5.34 -4.40 7.19
C TRP A 79 -4.90 -3.39 8.24
N PHE A 80 -3.69 -3.58 8.76
CA PHE A 80 -3.09 -2.72 9.75
C PHE A 80 -2.01 -1.88 9.08
N PRO A 81 -2.17 -0.56 8.96
CA PRO A 81 -1.14 0.29 8.40
C PRO A 81 0.07 0.27 9.34
N VAL A 82 1.23 -0.09 8.82
CA VAL A 82 2.47 -0.15 9.63
C VAL A 82 3.48 0.89 9.20
N ARG A 83 3.51 1.23 7.91
CA ARG A 83 4.51 2.14 7.37
C ARG A 83 4.00 2.99 6.21
N LEU A 84 4.57 4.18 6.09
CA LEU A 84 4.55 5.00 4.89
C LEU A 84 6.00 5.35 4.54
N GLU A 85 6.46 4.86 3.40
CA GLU A 85 7.78 5.13 2.84
C GLU A 85 7.68 6.19 1.74
N GLN A 86 8.51 7.22 1.82
CA GLN A 86 8.68 8.24 0.79
C GLN A 86 10.16 8.60 0.65
N TYR A 87 10.54 9.27 -0.44
CA TYR A 87 11.91 9.75 -0.63
C TYR A 87 12.44 10.45 0.64
N ILE A 88 13.59 9.97 1.14
CA ILE A 88 14.32 10.45 2.35
C ILE A 88 13.68 10.06 3.70
N GLN A 89 12.44 9.53 3.76
CA GLN A 89 11.81 9.18 5.05
C GLN A 89 11.01 7.88 5.02
N ASP A 90 11.36 6.99 5.95
CA ASP A 90 10.54 5.86 6.37
C ASP A 90 9.81 6.25 7.67
N THR A 91 8.48 6.33 7.62
CA THR A 91 7.67 6.61 8.81
C THR A 91 6.89 5.39 9.25
N GLU A 92 7.27 4.83 10.40
CA GLU A 92 6.44 3.86 11.12
C GLU A 92 5.18 4.57 11.64
N ILE A 93 4.03 4.11 11.15
CA ILE A 93 2.70 4.64 11.50
C ILE A 93 1.91 3.65 12.36
N GLY A 94 2.40 2.42 12.54
CA GLY A 94 1.86 1.47 13.51
C GLY A 94 2.72 0.23 13.62
N ASN A 95 2.56 -0.52 14.71
CA ASN A 95 3.26 -1.79 14.92
C ASN A 95 2.45 -2.72 15.83
N PHE A 96 2.85 -3.99 15.86
CA PHE A 96 2.38 -4.95 16.85
C PHE A 96 3.44 -5.13 17.93
N ASP A 97 3.02 -5.19 19.19
CA ASP A 97 3.90 -5.62 20.27
C ASP A 97 4.07 -7.15 20.31
N ALA A 98 4.93 -7.62 21.22
CA ALA A 98 5.16 -9.04 21.45
C ALA A 98 3.90 -9.82 21.88
N THR A 99 2.87 -9.12 22.40
CA THR A 99 1.57 -9.70 22.78
C THR A 99 0.55 -9.69 21.65
N SER A 100 0.98 -9.36 20.42
CA SER A 100 0.10 -9.28 19.25
C SER A 100 -0.93 -8.15 19.31
N LYS A 101 -0.75 -7.16 20.19
CA LYS A 101 -1.59 -5.96 20.26
C LYS A 101 -1.06 -4.88 19.30
N TYR A 102 -1.97 -4.27 18.55
CA TYR A 102 -1.64 -3.23 17.57
C TYR A 102 -1.65 -1.83 18.22
N TYR A 103 -0.61 -1.05 17.94
CA TYR A 103 -0.51 0.36 18.30
C TYR A 103 -0.41 1.19 17.02
N TYR A 104 -1.22 2.25 16.97
CA TYR A 104 -1.26 3.17 15.85
C TYR A 104 -0.66 4.52 16.24
N TYR A 105 0.24 5.04 15.41
CA TYR A 105 1.02 6.26 15.65
C TYR A 105 0.73 7.36 14.61
N PRO A 106 -0.50 7.88 14.53
CA PRO A 106 -0.89 8.83 13.47
C PRO A 106 -0.14 10.15 13.51
N LYS A 107 0.45 10.51 14.67
CA LYS A 107 1.12 11.78 14.92
C LYS A 107 2.59 11.80 14.50
N ARG A 108 3.18 10.65 14.14
CA ARG A 108 4.58 10.58 13.65
C ARG A 108 4.75 11.20 12.26
N PHE A 109 3.65 11.42 11.56
CA PHE A 109 3.61 12.12 10.28
C PHE A 109 2.54 13.21 10.35
N LYS A 110 2.81 14.37 9.75
CA LYS A 110 1.95 15.56 9.88
C LYS A 110 0.49 15.30 9.47
N SER A 111 0.24 14.41 8.50
CA SER A 111 -1.10 13.86 8.25
C SER A 111 -1.11 12.61 7.35
N VAL A 112 -0.88 11.41 7.91
CA VAL A 112 -0.93 10.14 7.14
C VAL A 112 -2.31 9.98 6.49
N LYS A 113 -3.34 10.35 7.24
CA LYS A 113 -4.74 10.24 6.81
C LYS A 113 -5.05 11.13 5.61
N ASN A 114 -4.61 12.39 5.62
CA ASN A 114 -4.85 13.28 4.47
C ASN A 114 -4.06 12.80 3.26
N PHE A 115 -2.82 12.36 3.46
CA PHE A 115 -2.00 11.80 2.39
C PHE A 115 -2.65 10.56 1.76
N ALA A 116 -3.05 9.58 2.58
CA ALA A 116 -3.78 8.40 2.09
C ALA A 116 -5.11 8.77 1.41
N SER A 117 -5.80 9.82 1.88
CA SER A 117 -7.03 10.31 1.23
C SER A 117 -6.76 10.94 -0.14
N GLN A 118 -5.67 11.69 -0.29
CA GLN A 118 -5.24 12.24 -1.57
C GLN A 118 -4.86 11.12 -2.55
N CYS A 119 -3.99 10.18 -2.13
CA CYS A 119 -3.64 9.01 -2.92
C CYS A 119 -4.88 8.19 -3.30
N SER A 120 -5.83 7.98 -2.37
CA SER A 120 -7.09 7.28 -2.66
C SER A 120 -7.85 7.89 -3.84
N ARG A 121 -7.89 9.23 -3.90
CA ARG A 121 -8.62 9.97 -4.94
C ARG A 121 -7.89 9.85 -6.27
N GLU A 122 -6.60 10.11 -6.28
CA GLU A 122 -5.76 10.06 -7.48
C GLU A 122 -5.68 8.65 -8.06
N TRP A 123 -5.43 7.65 -7.22
CA TRP A 123 -5.31 6.26 -7.67
C TRP A 123 -6.64 5.70 -8.17
N LYS A 124 -7.76 6.12 -7.56
CA LYS A 124 -9.08 5.81 -8.11
C LYS A 124 -9.23 6.39 -9.52
N GLU A 125 -8.85 7.65 -9.71
CA GLU A 125 -8.95 8.32 -11.01
C GLU A 125 -8.06 7.64 -12.06
N TYR A 126 -6.80 7.36 -11.75
CA TYR A 126 -5.85 6.85 -12.74
C TYR A 126 -5.96 5.36 -13.03
N TYR A 127 -6.38 4.55 -12.04
CA TYR A 127 -6.39 3.09 -12.14
C TYR A 127 -7.79 2.48 -12.17
N LEU A 128 -8.83 3.20 -11.74
CA LEU A 128 -10.21 2.67 -11.72
C LEU A 128 -11.19 3.41 -12.64
N ALA A 129 -10.87 4.62 -13.10
CA ALA A 129 -11.67 5.25 -14.15
C ALA A 129 -11.60 4.45 -15.47
N ARG A 130 -12.64 4.61 -16.28
CA ARG A 130 -12.84 3.88 -17.54
C ARG A 130 -12.00 4.46 -18.65
#